data_AF-A0A914YSA7-F1
#
_entry.id   AF-A0A914YSA7-F1
#
_cell.length_a   1.000
_cell.length_b   1.000
_cell.length_c   1.000
_cell.angle_alpha   90.00
_cell.angle_beta   90.00
_cell.angle_gamma   90.00
#
_symmetry.space_group_name_H-M   'P 1'
#
loop_
_entity.id
_entity.type
_entity.pdbx_description
1 polymer ?
#
loop_
_entity_poly.entity_id
_entity_poly.type
_entity_poly.pdbx_seq_one_letter_code
_entity_poly.pdbx_strand_id
1 'polypeptide(L)'
;MIATVLPINEYYIVAENLVPSISQTLQRPIKVLTIVDPSIFEDTFYRHCFYNNVALPLVSASHVSASIGTGLVHTSYAHGFDDYKVHI
;
A
#
# COMPACT_ATOMS: atom_id res chain seq x y z
N MET A 1 -17.48 -4.50 33.72
CA MET A 1 -16.31 -4.08 32.91
C MET A 1 -16.85 -3.41 31.66
N ILE A 2 -16.61 -2.11 31.51
CA ILE A 2 -16.99 -1.38 30.30
C ILE A 2 -15.75 -1.43 29.42
N ALA A 3 -15.78 -2.22 28.34
CA ALA A 3 -14.69 -2.20 27.36
C ALA A 3 -14.72 -0.84 26.66
N THR A 4 -13.73 0.00 26.95
CA THR A 4 -13.52 1.25 26.23
C THR A 4 -13.10 0.87 24.82
N VAL A 5 -14.04 0.96 23.86
CA VAL A 5 -13.72 0.79 22.44
C VAL A 5 -12.86 1.99 22.05
N LEU A 6 -11.55 1.79 21.97
CA LEU A 6 -10.66 2.78 21.37
C LEU A 6 -11.13 3.00 19.91
N PRO A 7 -11.22 4.25 19.44
CA PRO A 7 -11.52 4.48 18.03
C PRO A 7 -10.46 3.77 17.19
N ILE A 8 -10.91 2.96 16.23
CA ILE A 8 -10.03 2.35 15.24
C ILE A 8 -9.53 3.50 14.37
N ASN A 9 -8.30 3.95 14.61
CA ASN A 9 -7.63 4.87 13.71
C ASN A 9 -7.06 4.04 12.55
N GLU A 10 -7.66 4.19 11.37
CA GLU A 10 -7.13 3.62 10.14
C GLU A 10 -6.09 4.57 9.56
N TYR A 11 -4.88 4.06 9.38
CA TYR A 11 -3.79 4.77 8.73
C TYR A 11 -3.55 4.17 7.36
N TYR A 12 -3.29 5.02 6.38
CA TYR A 12 -3.04 4.63 5.00
C TYR A 12 -1.61 5.01 4.61
N ILE A 13 -0.98 4.13 3.83
CA ILE A 13 0.35 4.35 3.24
C ILE A 13 0.13 4.68 1.76
N VAL A 14 0.71 5.79 1.31
CA VAL A 14 0.68 6.23 -0.08
C VAL A 14 2.03 6.86 -0.43
N ALA A 15 2.41 6.85 -1.71
CA ALA A 15 3.59 7.60 -2.16
C ALA A 15 3.38 9.11 -1.96
N GLU A 16 4.39 9.77 -1.40
CA GLU A 16 4.36 11.18 -1.01
C GLU A 16 3.92 12.10 -2.16
N ASN A 17 4.51 11.90 -3.34
CA ASN A 17 4.24 12.73 -4.52
C ASN A 17 2.82 12.54 -5.09
N LEU A 18 2.07 11.52 -4.65
CA LEU A 18 0.68 11.26 -5.07
C LEU A 18 -0.36 11.84 -4.10
N VAL A 19 0.04 12.33 -2.92
CA VAL A 19 -0.87 12.91 -1.93
C VAL A 19 -1.77 14.02 -2.52
N PRO A 20 -1.27 14.98 -3.32
CA PRO A 20 -2.13 16.01 -3.92
C PRO A 20 -3.20 15.42 -4.84
N SER A 21 -2.82 14.46 -5.69
CA SER A 21 -3.75 13.80 -6.62
C SER A 21 -4.83 13.02 -5.86
N ILE A 22 -4.43 12.23 -4.85
CA ILE A 22 -5.36 11.45 -4.03
C ILE A 22 -6.32 12.37 -3.26
N SER A 23 -5.80 13.45 -2.66
CA SER A 23 -6.64 14.43 -1.95
C SER A 23 -7.69 15.06 -2.86
N GLN A 24 -7.30 15.39 -4.10
CA GLN A 24 -8.22 15.91 -5.12
C GLN A 24 -9.28 14.86 -5.52
N THR A 25 -8.87 13.62 -5.79
CA THR A 25 -9.79 12.53 -6.17
C THR A 25 -10.80 12.21 -5.06
N LEU A 26 -10.35 12.18 -3.80
CA LEU A 26 -11.21 11.90 -2.65
C LEU A 26 -12.02 13.12 -2.19
N GLN A 27 -11.73 14.31 -2.73
CA GLN A 27 -12.30 15.59 -2.31
C GLN A 27 -12.20 15.82 -0.79
N ARG A 28 -11.07 15.39 -0.21
CA ARG A 28 -10.84 15.43 1.24
C ARG A 28 -9.41 15.85 1.55
N PRO A 29 -9.21 16.69 2.58
CA PRO A 29 -7.86 17.02 3.03
C PRO A 29 -7.19 15.78 3.63
N ILE A 30 -5.93 15.54 3.28
CA ILE A 30 -5.13 14.44 3.82
C ILE A 30 -4.10 15.03 4.77
N LYS A 31 -4.05 14.51 6.01
CA LYS A 31 -3.03 14.86 6.99
C LYS A 31 -1.90 13.84 6.91
N VAL A 32 -0.74 14.25 6.42
CA VAL A 32 0.49 13.44 6.47
C VAL A 32 0.97 13.38 7.92
N LEU A 33 1.11 12.18 8.47
CA LEU A 33 1.56 11.96 9.84
C LEU A 33 3.08 11.77 9.93
N THR A 34 3.65 11.09 8.94
CA THR A 34 5.08 10.84 8.81
C THR A 34 5.40 10.44 7.37
N ILE A 35 6.67 10.58 7.00
CA ILE A 35 7.27 9.98 5.80
C ILE A 35 8.26 8.92 6.29
N VAL A 36 8.35 7.80 5.59
CA VAL A 36 9.18 6.65 5.96
C VAL A 36 10.14 6.32 4.83
N ASP A 37 11.31 5.78 5.18
CA ASP A 37 12.28 5.30 4.20
C ASP A 37 11.72 4.05 3.49
N PRO A 38 11.79 3.91 2.16
CA PRO A 38 11.26 2.76 1.44
C PRO A 38 11.85 1.41 1.88
N SER A 39 13.07 1.38 2.42
CA SER A 39 13.72 0.17 2.92
C SER A 39 12.93 -0.52 4.04
N ILE A 40 12.01 0.19 4.72
CA ILE A 40 11.16 -0.44 5.73
C ILE A 40 10.25 -1.53 5.16
N PHE A 41 10.04 -1.55 3.84
CA PHE A 41 9.18 -2.52 3.17
C PHE A 41 9.94 -3.76 2.70
N GLU A 42 11.28 -3.76 2.77
CA GLU A 42 12.09 -4.94 2.47
C GLU A 42 11.75 -6.09 3.43
N ASP A 43 11.58 -7.29 2.89
CA ASP A 43 11.19 -8.50 3.63
C ASP A 43 9.91 -8.37 4.47
N THR A 44 9.03 -7.42 4.12
CA THR A 44 7.74 -7.26 4.79
C THR A 44 6.63 -8.07 4.14
N PHE A 45 5.63 -8.41 4.94
CA PHE A 45 4.45 -9.12 4.51
C PHE A 45 3.21 -8.33 4.86
N TYR A 46 2.22 -8.36 3.98
CA TYR A 46 0.91 -7.75 4.19
C TYR A 46 -0.17 -8.84 4.31
N ARG A 47 -1.28 -8.45 4.92
CA ARG A 47 -2.49 -9.27 5.01
C ARG A 47 -3.47 -8.82 3.94
N HIS A 48 -3.83 -9.73 3.04
CA HIS A 48 -4.79 -9.42 1.98
C HIS A 48 -6.21 -9.31 2.54
N CYS A 49 -7.01 -8.40 1.98
CA CYS A 49 -8.40 -8.17 2.42
C CYS A 49 -9.29 -9.40 2.23
N PHE A 50 -9.05 -10.20 1.18
CA PHE A 50 -9.81 -11.42 0.90
C PHE A 50 -9.17 -12.69 1.46
N TYR A 51 -7.84 -12.72 1.60
CA TYR A 51 -7.08 -13.90 2.06
C TYR A 51 -6.37 -13.54 3.37
N ASN A 52 -7.15 -13.46 4.45
CA ASN A 52 -6.66 -12.96 5.73
C ASN A 52 -5.90 -14.01 6.57
N ASN A 53 -5.83 -15.25 6.09
CA ASN A 53 -5.16 -16.39 6.71
C ASN A 53 -3.74 -16.63 6.15
N VAL A 54 -3.31 -15.86 5.15
CA VAL A 54 -2.00 -15.97 4.53
C VAL A 54 -1.31 -14.60 4.54
N ALA A 55 -0.05 -14.59 4.94
CA ALA A 55 0.81 -13.42 4.81
C ALA A 55 1.41 -13.42 3.39
N LEU A 56 1.22 -12.34 2.64
CA LEU A 56 1.74 -12.19 1.29
C LEU A 56 2.93 -11.21 1.31
N PRO A 57 4.02 -11.50 0.59
CA PRO A 57 5.18 -10.63 0.60
C PRO A 57 4.90 -9.33 -0.18
N LEU A 58 5.51 -8.25 0.28
CA LEU A 58 5.63 -7.01 -0.47
C LEU A 58 6.93 -7.08 -1.27
N VAL A 59 6.83 -6.98 -2.59
CA VAL A 59 7.94 -7.20 -3.52
C VAL A 59 8.30 -5.93 -4.26
N SER A 60 9.59 -5.71 -4.46
CA SER A 60 10.09 -4.63 -5.33
C SER A 60 10.00 -5.07 -6.79
N ALA A 61 9.51 -4.17 -7.65
CA ALA A 61 9.32 -4.45 -9.06
C ALA A 61 9.75 -3.24 -9.91
N SER A 62 10.65 -3.46 -10.87
CA SER A 62 11.26 -2.37 -11.66
C SER A 62 10.28 -1.64 -12.58
N HIS A 63 9.16 -2.27 -12.94
CA HIS A 63 8.12 -1.65 -13.77
C HIS A 63 7.11 -0.82 -12.96
N VAL A 64 7.19 -0.84 -11.63
CA VAL A 64 6.32 -0.02 -10.77
C VAL A 64 6.91 1.38 -10.68
N SER A 65 6.05 2.39 -10.88
CA SER A 65 6.42 3.79 -10.71
C SER A 65 5.47 4.48 -9.74
N ALA A 66 5.97 5.46 -9.00
CA ALA A 66 5.16 6.31 -8.13
C ALA A 66 4.47 7.46 -8.89
N SER A 67 4.20 7.31 -10.19
CA SER A 67 3.64 8.40 -11.03
C SER A 67 2.11 8.49 -11.01
N ILE A 68 1.43 7.38 -10.72
CA ILE A 68 -0.03 7.26 -10.72
C ILE A 68 -0.53 6.32 -9.61
N GLY A 69 -1.81 6.43 -9.24
CA GLY A 69 -2.45 5.57 -8.26
C GLY A 69 -2.08 5.92 -6.82
N THR A 70 -1.59 4.96 -6.05
CA THR A 70 -1.20 5.13 -4.63
C THR A 70 0.29 4.89 -4.38
N GLY A 71 1.05 4.48 -5.40
CA GLY A 71 2.46 4.07 -5.27
C GLY A 71 2.66 2.62 -4.82
N LEU A 72 1.57 1.88 -4.55
CA LEU A 72 1.58 0.44 -4.32
C LEU A 72 0.73 -0.24 -5.39
N VAL A 73 1.23 -1.33 -5.97
CA VAL A 73 0.59 -2.04 -7.09
C VAL A 73 0.29 -3.48 -6.68
N HIS A 74 -0.91 -3.96 -7.00
CA HIS A 74 -1.27 -5.35 -6.83
C HIS A 74 -0.74 -6.20 -8.00
N THR A 75 0.08 -7.20 -7.70
CA THR A 75 0.67 -8.10 -8.71
C THR A 75 -0.35 -9.09 -9.25
N SER A 76 -0.46 -9.19 -10.58
CA SER A 76 -1.41 -10.06 -11.28
C SER A 76 -0.70 -11.07 -12.18
N TYR A 77 -0.13 -12.15 -11.62
CA TYR A 77 0.70 -13.14 -12.35
C TYR A 77 0.08 -13.73 -13.63
N ALA A 78 -1.23 -13.95 -13.67
CA ALA A 78 -1.91 -14.56 -14.82
C ALA A 78 -2.23 -13.57 -15.94
N HIS A 79 -2.20 -12.26 -15.67
CA HIS A 79 -2.72 -11.23 -16.57
C HIS A 79 -1.80 -10.00 -16.73
N GLY A 80 -0.72 -9.90 -15.97
CA GLY A 80 0.32 -8.89 -16.11
C GLY A 80 1.61 -9.53 -16.62
N PHE A 81 2.02 -9.17 -17.83
CA PHE A 81 3.25 -9.71 -18.43
C PHE A 81 4.51 -9.33 -17.63
N ASP A 82 4.57 -8.11 -17.11
CA ASP A 82 5.69 -7.68 -16.27
C ASP A 82 5.56 -8.21 -14.83
N ASP A 83 4.33 -8.37 -14.34
CA ASP A 83 4.05 -9.00 -13.05
C ASP A 83 4.50 -10.46 -13.01
N TYR A 84 4.34 -11.21 -14.12
CA TYR A 84 4.85 -12.58 -14.25
C TYR A 84 6.38 -12.68 -14.08
N LYS A 85 7.12 -11.63 -14.44
CA LYS A 85 8.58 -11.60 -14.33
C LYS A 85 9.07 -11.25 -12.92
N VAL A 86 8.18 -10.83 -12.03
CA VAL A 86 8.50 -10.58 -10.63
C VAL A 86 8.74 -11.94 -9.97
N HIS A 87 9.93 -12.12 -9.42
CA HIS A 87 10.29 -13.33 -8.68
C HIS A 87 9.94 -13.11 -7.21
N ILE A 88 9.19 -14.05 -6.63
CA ILE A 88 8.89 -14.12 -5.19
C ILE A 88 9.61 -15.33 -4.59
#